data_AF-A0A4Y2TZQ3-F1
#
_entry.id   AF-A0A4Y2TZQ3-F1
#
_cell.length_a   1.000
_cell.length_b   1.000
_cell.length_c   1.000
_cell.angle_alpha   90.00
_cell.angle_beta   90.00
_cell.angle_gamma   90.00
#
_symmetry.space_group_name_H-M   'P 1'
#
loop_
_entity.id
_entity.type
_entity.pdbx_description
1 polymer ?
#
loop_
_entity_poly.entity_id
_entity_poly.type
_entity_poly.pdbx_seq_one_letter_code
_entity_poly.pdbx_strand_id
1 'polypeptide(L)' 'LAAVQDCKPLAKAEGCPVEHVKRGVSIGCFYLALCCQYGYGTIQDKAFAEKLIKKAIELSPDVAYDLHAKAILGTA' A
#
# COMPACT_ATOMS: atom_id res chain seq x y z
N LEU A 1 4.49 6.33 -10.10
CA LEU A 1 3.74 6.39 -8.83
C LEU A 1 3.85 7.78 -8.18
N ALA A 2 3.33 8.82 -8.86
CA ALA A 2 3.26 10.15 -8.25
C ALA A 2 2.29 10.18 -7.06
N ALA A 3 1.21 9.38 -7.11
CA ALA A 3 0.19 9.32 -6.06
C ALA A 3 0.67 8.81 -4.69
N VAL A 4 1.79 8.08 -4.63
CA VAL A 4 2.29 7.47 -3.37
C VAL A 4 3.20 8.42 -2.58
N GLN A 5 3.66 9.51 -3.20
CA GLN A 5 4.65 10.40 -2.59
C GLN A 5 4.02 11.57 -1.81
N ASP A 6 2.77 11.93 -2.08
CA ASP A 6 2.19 13.21 -1.63
C ASP A 6 0.86 13.08 -0.89
N CYS A 7 0.85 12.32 0.21
CA CYS A 7 -0.34 12.19 1.07
C CYS A 7 -0.82 13.55 1.64
N LYS A 8 0.09 14.50 1.91
CA LYS A 8 -0.26 15.82 2.46
C LYS A 8 -0.99 16.72 1.44
N PRO A 9 -0.47 16.93 0.23
CA PRO A 9 -1.22 17.62 -0.83
C PRO A 9 -2.55 16.96 -1.16
N LEU A 10 -2.57 15.62 -1.25
CA LEU A 10 -3.79 14.86 -1.53
C LEU A 10 -4.85 15.04 -0.43
N ALA A 11 -4.45 14.95 0.84
CA ALA A 11 -5.31 15.22 1.98
C ALA A 11 -5.94 16.63 1.94
N LYS A 12 -5.14 17.64 1.55
CA LYS A 12 -5.63 19.01 1.42
C LYS A 12 -6.62 19.16 0.26
N ALA A 13 -6.36 18.54 -0.89
CA ALA A 13 -7.23 18.61 -2.06
C ALA A 13 -8.60 17.96 -1.79
N GLU A 14 -8.61 16.83 -1.09
CA GLU A 14 -9.82 16.05 -0.80
C GLU A 14 -10.51 16.46 0.51
N GLY A 15 -9.97 17.43 1.26
CA GLY A 15 -10.52 17.83 2.56
C GLY A 15 -10.51 16.70 3.61
N CYS A 16 -9.59 15.75 3.48
CA CYS A 16 -9.53 14.54 4.31
C CYS A 16 -8.36 14.61 5.31
N PRO A 17 -8.46 14.08 6.54
CA PRO A 17 -7.31 14.02 7.42
C PRO A 17 -6.20 13.14 6.83
N VAL A 18 -4.95 13.61 6.89
CA VAL A 18 -3.81 12.96 6.25
C VAL A 18 -3.60 11.51 6.69
N GLU A 19 -3.98 11.16 7.93
CA GLU A 19 -3.88 9.78 8.43
C GLU A 19 -4.82 8.81 7.70
N HIS A 20 -6.01 9.25 7.30
CA HIS A 20 -6.92 8.42 6.51
C HIS A 20 -6.39 8.21 5.09
N VAL A 21 -5.81 9.26 4.51
CA VAL A 21 -5.15 9.19 3.20
C VAL A 21 -3.97 8.21 3.26
N LYS A 22 -3.10 8.31 4.27
CA LYS A 22 -1.99 7.38 4.47
C LYS A 22 -2.46 5.92 4.57
N ARG A 23 -3.55 5.65 5.31
CA ARG A 23 -4.16 4.33 5.40
C ARG A 23 -4.60 3.81 4.02
N GLY A 24 -5.34 4.60 3.26
CA GLY A 24 -5.77 4.23 1.91
C GLY A 24 -4.58 3.96 0.96
N VAL A 25 -3.57 4.82 0.99
CA VAL A 25 -2.35 4.63 0.17
C VAL A 25 -1.56 3.40 0.62
N SER A 26 -1.52 3.11 1.93
CA SER A 26 -0.90 1.89 2.46
C SER A 26 -1.57 0.63 1.92
N ILE A 27 -2.91 0.57 1.93
CA ILE A 27 -3.69 -0.54 1.34
C ILE A 27 -3.35 -0.71 -0.14
N GLY A 28 -3.35 0.38 -0.91
CA GLY A 28 -3.03 0.35 -2.33
C GLY A 28 -1.61 -0.13 -2.62
N CYS A 29 -0.63 0.31 -1.83
CA CYS A 29 0.76 -0.16 -1.95
C CYS A 29 0.86 -1.67 -1.67
N PHE A 30 0.19 -2.16 -0.62
CA PHE A 30 0.23 -3.57 -0.25
C PHE A 30 -0.33 -4.47 -1.35
N TYR A 31 -1.54 -4.18 -1.86
CA TYR A 31 -2.13 -5.01 -2.92
C TYR A 31 -1.36 -4.93 -4.24
N LEU A 32 -0.86 -3.74 -4.60
CA LEU A 32 0.02 -3.62 -5.77
C LEU A 32 1.31 -4.45 -5.60
N ALA A 33 1.86 -4.48 -4.39
CA ALA A 33 3.02 -5.32 -4.09
C ALA A 33 2.71 -6.80 -4.31
N LEU A 34 1.55 -7.30 -3.89
CA LEU A 34 1.15 -8.69 -4.15
C LEU A 34 1.01 -8.97 -5.65
N CYS A 35 0.39 -8.07 -6.40
CA CYS A 35 0.30 -8.20 -7.85
C CYS A 35 1.69 -8.29 -8.50
N CYS A 36 2.63 -7.42 -8.09
CA CYS A 36 4.01 -7.46 -8.57
C CYS A 36 4.78 -8.70 -8.08
N GLN A 37 4.51 -9.19 -6.87
CA GLN A 37 5.16 -10.36 -6.30
C GLN A 37 4.80 -11.64 -7.07
N TYR A 38 3.55 -11.76 -7.54
CA TYR A 38 3.04 -12.98 -8.18
C TYR A 38 2.78 -12.84 -9.68
N GLY A 39 2.87 -11.63 -10.25
CA GLY A 39 2.58 -11.37 -11.66
C GLY A 39 1.08 -11.34 -12.00
N TYR A 40 0.22 -10.96 -11.05
CA TYR A 40 -1.23 -10.88 -11.31
C TYR A 40 -1.59 -9.60 -12.03
N GLY A 41 -1.95 -9.70 -13.31
CA GLY A 41 -2.31 -8.56 -14.15
C GLY A 41 -1.15 -7.57 -14.39
N THR A 42 0.08 -7.96 -14.05
CA THR A 42 1.30 -7.17 -14.22
C THR A 42 2.50 -8.08 -14.42
N ILE A 43 3.63 -7.53 -14.87
CA ILE A 43 4.90 -8.25 -14.93
C ILE A 43 5.38 -8.51 -13.49
N GLN A 44 5.82 -9.74 -13.22
CA GLN A 44 6.38 -10.08 -11.92
C GLN A 44 7.67 -9.27 -11.66
N ASP A 45 7.68 -8.52 -10.56
CA ASP A 45 8.81 -7.71 -10.11
C ASP A 45 8.87 -7.73 -8.57
N LYS A 46 9.67 -8.64 -8.04
CA LYS A 46 9.83 -8.83 -6.59
C LYS A 46 10.57 -7.66 -5.92
N ALA A 47 11.52 -7.05 -6.61
CA ALA A 47 12.28 -5.92 -6.07
C ALA A 47 11.37 -4.70 -5.90
N PHE A 48 10.44 -4.52 -6.83
CA PHE A 48 9.43 -3.48 -6.71
C PHE A 48 8.34 -3.80 -5.68
N ALA A 49 7.92 -5.07 -5.59
CA ALA A 49 7.01 -5.53 -4.54
C ALA A 49 7.58 -5.22 -3.15
N GLU A 50 8.86 -5.51 -2.88
CA GLU A 50 9.49 -5.16 -1.60
C GLU A 50 9.48 -3.66 -1.31
N LYS A 51 9.74 -2.82 -2.31
CA LYS A 51 9.68 -1.36 -2.15
C LYS A 51 8.28 -0.90 -1.76
N LEU A 52 7.25 -1.47 -2.37
CA LEU A 52 5.86 -1.16 -2.08
C LEU A 52 5.44 -1.65 -0.68
N ILE A 53 5.87 -2.84 -0.25
CA ILE A 53 5.62 -3.33 1.11
C ILE A 53 6.27 -2.41 2.15
N LYS A 54 7.55 -2.04 1.97
CA LYS A 54 8.23 -1.08 2.86
C LYS A 54 7.44 0.23 2.94
N LYS A 55 6.94 0.70 1.80
CA LYS A 55 6.15 1.92 1.74
C LYS A 55 4.80 1.80 2.46
N ALA A 56 4.11 0.68 2.33
CA ALA A 56 2.85 0.42 3.04
C ALA A 56 3.07 0.48 4.56
N ILE A 57 4.15 -0.13 5.04
CA ILE A 57 4.54 -0.13 6.46
C ILE A 57 4.88 1.29 6.93
N GLU A 58 5.66 2.07 6.17
CA GLU A 58 5.98 3.47 6.50
C GLU A 58 4.74 4.36 6.61
N LEU A 59 3.73 4.11 5.78
CA LEU A 59 2.50 4.92 5.75
C LEU A 59 1.54 4.57 6.89
N SER A 60 1.34 3.28 7.17
CA SER A 60 0.42 2.81 8.20
C SER A 60 0.81 1.39 8.65
N PRO A 61 1.67 1.25 9.68
CA PRO A 61 2.17 -0.05 10.13
C PRO A 61 1.05 -1.00 10.58
N ASP A 62 0.03 -0.47 11.23
CA ASP A 62 -1.16 -1.17 11.71
C ASP A 62 -1.96 -1.81 10.57
N VAL A 63 -2.22 -1.04 9.51
CA VAL A 63 -2.93 -1.52 8.32
C VAL A 63 -2.09 -2.53 7.55
N ALA A 64 -0.79 -2.25 7.35
CA ALA A 64 0.09 -3.18 6.67
C ALA A 64 0.20 -4.53 7.39
N TYR A 65 0.23 -4.52 8.72
CA TYR A 65 0.24 -5.75 9.52
C TYR A 65 -1.08 -6.53 9.41
N ASP A 66 -2.23 -5.85 9.54
CA ASP A 66 -3.55 -6.47 9.41
C ASP A 66 -3.74 -7.12 8.03
N LEU A 67 -3.36 -6.42 6.96
CA LEU A 67 -3.40 -6.96 5.59
C LEU A 67 -2.48 -8.16 5.41
N HIS A 68 -1.26 -8.12 5.96
CA HIS A 68 -0.34 -9.24 5.90
C HIS A 68 -0.88 -10.47 6.63
N ALA A 69 -1.46 -10.27 7.83
CA ALA A 69 -2.10 -11.33 8.58
C ALA A 69 -3.26 -11.95 7.80
N LYS A 70 -4.15 -11.12 7.23
CA LYS A 70 -5.27 -11.59 6.39
C LYS A 70 -4.80 -12.36 5.16
N ALA A 71 -3.75 -11.88 4.49
CA ALA A 71 -3.17 -12.55 3.33
C ALA A 71 -2.59 -13.94 3.69
N ILE A 72 -1.91 -14.08 4.84
CA ILE A 72 -1.39 -15.37 5.33
C ILE A 72 -2.53 -16.30 5.74
N LEU A 73 -3.54 -15.78 6.45
CA LEU A 73 -4.66 -16.57 6.96
C LEU A 73 -5.71 -16.90 5.90
N GLY A 74 -5.61 -16.31 4.69
CA GLY A 74 -6.58 -16.50 3.62
C GLY A 74 -7.95 -15.86 3.92
N THR A 75 -7.97 -14.79 4.71
CA THR A 75 -9.19 -14.06 5.12
C THR A 75 -9.27 -12.66 4.50
N ALA A 76 -8.42 -12.39 3.51
CA ALA A 76 -8.38 -11.17 2.72
C ALA A 76 -9.45 -11.13 1.63
#